data_AF-A0A353RWI7-F1
#
_entry.id   AF-A0A353RWI7-F1
#
_cell.length_a   1.000
_cell.length_b   1.000
_cell.length_c   1.000
_cell.angle_alpha   90.00
_cell.angle_beta   90.00
_cell.angle_gamma   90.00
#
_symmetry.space_group_name_H-M   'P 1'
#
loop_
_entity.id
_entity.type
_entity.pdbx_description
1 polymer ?
#
loop_
_entity_poly.entity_id
_entity_poly.type
_entity_poly.pdbx_seq_one_letter_code
_entity_poly.pdbx_strand_id
1 'polypeptide(L)'
;MNKKMNYANMKHLIPACFILLFSAFTLFYQDISQSQDYLQEKEAIKMQIMKEIPYNSVYGHFIAYSAIRENDPSLCNNLDTATATLCNGDLDVLLHLRNIATNQCEGLPQEIRPFCLNIDNCNKQKGSTLKNMCNGFEAGDVSLIVKSENEQNANINLNVYDNTNPADVQEELSIYKGFKNGGSQETCEKYASNLIGKRAYLCEVIFSKSPLNNILDSAVEDIAYFILSENYNDKKFCEQIKNTNVKYGCLSELGSKLYFEFGL
;
A
#
# COMPACT_ATOMS: atom_id res chain seq x y z
N MET A 1 -70.45 -10.29 31.66
CA MET A 1 -69.34 -11.28 31.69
C MET A 1 -68.06 -10.55 32.07
N ASN A 2 -67.67 -10.60 33.35
CA ASN A 2 -66.46 -9.95 33.86
C ASN A 2 -65.30 -10.96 33.87
N LYS A 3 -64.32 -10.78 32.98
CA LYS A 3 -63.03 -11.49 33.04
C LYS A 3 -62.20 -10.90 34.19
N LYS A 4 -62.20 -11.58 35.35
CA LYS A 4 -61.20 -11.36 36.39
C LYS A 4 -59.84 -11.80 35.85
N MET A 5 -58.97 -10.86 35.52
CA MET A 5 -57.57 -11.14 35.19
C MET A 5 -56.87 -11.72 36.43
N ASN A 6 -56.19 -12.86 36.25
CA ASN A 6 -55.45 -13.58 37.28
C ASN A 6 -54.15 -12.82 37.62
N TYR A 7 -54.20 -11.95 38.64
CA TYR A 7 -53.06 -11.17 39.14
C TYR A 7 -51.91 -12.03 39.72
N ALA A 8 -52.12 -13.34 39.94
CA ALA A 8 -51.09 -14.23 40.48
C ALA A 8 -49.94 -14.50 39.49
N ASN A 9 -50.19 -14.49 38.18
CA ASN A 9 -49.15 -14.72 37.17
C ASN A 9 -48.33 -13.45 36.81
N MET A 10 -48.75 -12.27 37.27
CA MET A 10 -48.04 -11.01 36.99
C MET A 10 -46.83 -10.79 37.91
N LYS A 11 -46.82 -11.39 39.11
CA LYS A 11 -45.73 -11.23 40.09
C LYS A 11 -44.42 -11.91 39.70
N HIS A 12 -44.47 -12.93 38.83
CA HIS A 12 -43.27 -13.62 38.34
C HIS A 12 -42.77 -13.11 36.98
N LEU A 13 -43.64 -12.44 36.20
CA LEU A 13 -43.26 -11.87 34.90
C LEU A 13 -42.38 -10.61 35.05
N ILE A 14 -42.68 -9.79 36.06
CA ILE A 14 -41.96 -8.53 36.31
C ILE A 14 -40.47 -8.77 36.64
N PRO A 15 -40.08 -9.60 37.63
CA PRO A 15 -38.68 -9.83 37.95
C PRO A 15 -37.91 -10.52 36.80
N ALA A 16 -38.54 -11.40 36.02
CA ALA A 16 -37.92 -12.01 34.85
C ALA A 16 -37.61 -10.98 33.74
N CYS A 17 -38.51 -10.02 33.49
CA CYS A 17 -38.25 -8.90 32.58
C CYS A 17 -37.15 -7.97 33.11
N PHE A 18 -37.07 -7.71 34.42
CA PHE A 18 -36.00 -6.90 35.00
C PHE A 18 -34.62 -7.57 34.88
N ILE A 19 -34.53 -8.88 35.07
CA ILE A 19 -33.27 -9.63 34.89
C ILE A 19 -32.82 -9.60 33.43
N LEU A 20 -33.74 -9.82 32.48
CA LEU A 20 -33.43 -9.78 31.05
C LEU A 20 -33.02 -8.38 30.57
N LEU A 21 -33.70 -7.33 31.05
CA LEU A 21 -33.33 -5.94 30.76
C LEU A 21 -31.97 -5.58 31.37
N PHE A 22 -31.68 -6.04 32.60
CA PHE A 22 -30.39 -5.78 33.23
C PHE A 22 -29.25 -6.52 32.53
N SER A 23 -29.44 -7.78 32.11
CA SER A 23 -28.43 -8.53 31.35
C SER A 23 -28.17 -7.93 29.96
N ALA A 24 -29.24 -7.47 29.29
CA ALA A 24 -29.10 -6.78 28.00
C ALA A 24 -28.40 -5.43 28.17
N PHE A 25 -28.68 -4.70 29.25
CA PHE A 25 -28.02 -3.44 29.56
C PHE A 25 -26.54 -3.63 29.91
N THR A 26 -26.18 -4.67 30.65
CA THR A 26 -24.76 -4.98 30.95
C THR A 26 -23.98 -5.40 29.71
N LEU A 27 -24.57 -6.22 28.83
CA LEU A 27 -23.94 -6.59 27.56
C LEU A 27 -23.74 -5.35 26.67
N PHE A 28 -24.77 -4.52 26.55
CA PHE A 28 -24.69 -3.27 25.78
C PHE A 28 -23.66 -2.29 26.36
N TYR A 29 -23.54 -2.19 27.69
CA TYR A 29 -22.54 -1.35 28.33
C TYR A 29 -21.11 -1.90 28.16
N GLN A 30 -20.93 -3.22 28.21
CA GLN A 30 -19.65 -3.85 27.89
C GLN A 30 -19.25 -3.60 26.43
N ASP A 31 -20.18 -3.74 25.49
CA ASP A 31 -19.93 -3.44 24.07
C ASP A 31 -19.55 -1.97 23.83
N ILE A 32 -20.20 -1.02 24.52
CA ILE A 32 -19.86 0.41 24.41
C ILE A 32 -18.48 0.71 25.00
N SER A 33 -18.17 0.19 26.19
CA SER A 33 -16.87 0.40 26.84
C SER A 33 -15.74 -0.16 25.96
N GLN A 34 -15.90 -1.37 25.47
CA GLN A 34 -14.95 -2.03 24.59
C GLN A 34 -14.78 -1.26 23.26
N SER A 35 -15.87 -0.74 22.69
CA SER A 35 -15.81 0.11 21.50
C SER A 35 -15.09 1.45 21.73
N GLN A 36 -15.16 2.03 22.93
CA GLN A 36 -14.43 3.26 23.25
C GLN A 36 -12.93 3.01 23.43
N ASP A 37 -12.56 1.90 24.07
CA ASP A 37 -11.16 1.50 24.24
C ASP A 37 -10.49 1.26 22.88
N TYR A 38 -11.19 0.61 21.95
CA TYR A 38 -10.72 0.41 20.57
C TYR A 38 -10.47 1.71 19.81
N LEU A 39 -11.35 2.69 19.96
CA LEU A 39 -11.19 3.98 19.29
C LEU A 39 -9.96 4.73 19.82
N GLN A 40 -9.76 4.71 21.14
CA GLN A 40 -8.60 5.35 21.76
C GLN A 40 -7.29 4.69 21.34
N GLU A 41 -7.25 3.35 21.31
CA GLU A 41 -6.06 2.63 20.88
C GLU A 41 -5.77 2.83 19.38
N LYS A 42 -6.81 2.85 18.52
CA LYS A 42 -6.66 3.19 17.10
C LYS A 42 -5.98 4.54 16.94
N GLU A 43 -6.47 5.57 17.62
CA GLU A 43 -5.89 6.91 17.51
C GLU A 43 -4.47 6.97 18.10
N ALA A 44 -4.17 6.20 19.15
CA ALA A 44 -2.82 6.06 19.68
C ALA A 44 -1.85 5.43 18.66
N ILE A 45 -2.25 4.33 18.00
CA ILE A 45 -1.48 3.67 16.95
C ILE A 45 -1.24 4.63 15.77
N LYS A 46 -2.29 5.33 15.30
CA LYS A 46 -2.16 6.33 14.24
C LYS A 46 -1.16 7.43 14.60
N MET A 47 -1.25 7.97 15.83
CA MET A 47 -0.31 9.00 16.30
C MET A 47 1.13 8.48 16.37
N GLN A 48 1.34 7.23 16.77
CA GLN A 48 2.67 6.62 16.80
C GLN A 48 3.24 6.51 15.38
N ILE A 49 2.48 5.93 14.47
CA ILE A 49 2.84 5.81 13.05
C ILE A 49 3.23 7.17 12.47
N MET A 50 2.38 8.18 12.65
CA MET A 50 2.63 9.53 12.10
C MET A 50 3.91 10.17 12.65
N LYS A 51 4.30 9.88 13.90
CA LYS A 51 5.56 10.36 14.49
C LYS A 51 6.79 9.63 13.93
N GLU A 52 6.64 8.39 13.48
CA GLU A 52 7.71 7.58 12.93
C GLU A 52 8.01 7.90 11.46
N ILE A 53 7.06 8.53 10.73
CA ILE A 53 7.23 8.90 9.31
C ILE A 53 8.58 9.53 8.97
N PRO A 54 9.10 10.52 9.72
CA PRO A 54 10.38 11.15 9.38
C PRO A 54 11.61 10.28 9.60
N TYR A 55 11.46 9.14 10.29
CA TYR A 55 12.53 8.30 10.84
C TYR A 55 12.45 6.83 10.44
N ASN A 56 11.39 6.43 9.73
CA ASN A 56 11.11 5.04 9.41
C ASN A 56 11.18 4.84 7.89
N SER A 57 12.04 3.90 7.49
CA SER A 57 12.36 3.56 6.10
C SER A 57 11.14 3.17 5.26
N VAL A 58 10.09 2.62 5.89
CA VAL A 58 8.82 2.30 5.23
C VAL A 58 8.16 3.53 4.66
N TYR A 59 8.21 4.66 5.37
CA TYR A 59 7.61 5.92 4.92
C TYR A 59 8.51 6.69 3.96
N GLY A 60 9.81 6.41 3.92
CA GLY A 60 10.72 6.94 2.89
C GLY A 60 10.18 6.73 1.46
N HIS A 61 9.60 5.55 1.20
CA HIS A 61 8.97 5.23 -0.08
C HIS A 61 7.76 6.12 -0.40
N PHE A 62 6.88 6.36 0.59
CA PHE A 62 5.73 7.26 0.43
C PHE A 62 6.16 8.69 0.11
N ILE A 63 7.23 9.17 0.73
CA ILE A 63 7.77 10.49 0.46
C ILE A 63 8.41 10.55 -0.93
N ALA A 64 9.12 9.51 -1.37
CA ALA A 64 9.67 9.45 -2.73
C ALA A 64 8.56 9.46 -3.80
N TYR A 65 7.48 8.68 -3.59
CA TYR A 65 6.29 8.71 -4.43
C TYR A 65 5.62 10.09 -4.48
N SER A 66 5.58 10.79 -3.36
CA SER A 66 5.04 12.16 -3.33
C SER A 66 5.98 13.15 -4.03
N ALA A 67 7.29 13.01 -3.83
CA ALA A 67 8.31 13.85 -4.46
C ALA A 67 8.26 13.77 -5.99
N ILE A 68 8.08 12.56 -6.55
CA ILE A 68 7.92 12.40 -8.00
C ILE A 68 6.60 13.00 -8.51
N ARG A 69 5.50 12.85 -7.75
CA ARG A 69 4.18 13.40 -8.09
C ARG A 69 4.20 14.92 -8.11
N GLU A 70 4.76 15.52 -7.07
CA GLU A 70 4.81 16.97 -6.87
C GLU A 70 5.96 17.62 -7.63
N ASN A 71 6.85 16.80 -8.21
CA ASN A 71 8.07 17.21 -8.86
C ASN A 71 8.94 18.08 -7.93
N ASP A 72 9.02 17.69 -6.66
CA ASP A 72 9.75 18.36 -5.59
C ASP A 72 10.68 17.38 -4.86
N PRO A 73 11.95 17.25 -5.31
CA PRO A 73 12.95 16.42 -4.65
C PRO A 73 13.30 16.86 -3.23
N SER A 74 12.98 18.10 -2.84
CA SER A 74 13.32 18.61 -1.51
C SER A 74 12.56 17.90 -0.39
N LEU A 75 11.44 17.23 -0.71
CA LEU A 75 10.70 16.39 0.22
C LEU A 75 11.55 15.27 0.83
N CYS A 76 12.48 14.68 0.07
CA CYS A 76 13.41 13.66 0.59
C CYS A 76 14.52 14.24 1.48
N ASN A 77 14.82 15.53 1.36
CA ASN A 77 15.95 16.16 2.08
C ASN A 77 15.60 16.57 3.53
N ASN A 78 14.31 16.61 3.87
CA ASN A 78 13.83 16.99 5.20
C ASN A 78 13.72 15.80 6.17
N LEU A 79 14.18 14.62 5.76
CA LEU A 79 14.16 13.38 6.55
C LEU A 79 15.48 13.19 7.30
N ASP A 80 15.53 12.24 8.24
CA ASP A 80 16.82 11.85 8.82
C ASP A 80 17.75 11.24 7.73
N THR A 81 19.05 11.24 7.98
CA THR A 81 20.06 10.84 6.97
C THR A 81 19.81 9.46 6.36
N ALA A 82 19.38 8.47 7.15
CA ALA A 82 19.17 7.11 6.65
C ALA A 82 17.92 7.06 5.76
N THR A 83 16.81 7.63 6.23
CA THR A 83 15.55 7.68 5.46
C THR A 83 15.68 8.56 4.22
N ALA A 84 16.42 9.68 4.31
CA ALA A 84 16.72 10.55 3.18
C ALA A 84 17.53 9.83 2.09
N THR A 85 18.49 8.97 2.48
CA THR A 85 19.28 8.18 1.52
C THR A 85 18.39 7.21 0.75
N LEU A 86 17.49 6.50 1.45
CA LEU A 86 16.52 5.61 0.82
C LEU A 86 15.57 6.38 -0.10
N CYS A 87 14.92 7.45 0.41
CA CYS A 87 14.00 8.28 -0.37
C CYS A 87 14.62 8.83 -1.65
N ASN A 88 15.88 9.30 -1.59
CA ASN A 88 16.57 9.81 -2.78
C ASN A 88 16.92 8.69 -3.78
N GLY A 89 17.26 7.49 -3.31
CA GLY A 89 17.46 6.32 -4.16
C GLY A 89 16.17 5.98 -4.91
N ASP A 90 15.07 5.84 -4.18
CA ASP A 90 13.75 5.57 -4.75
C ASP A 90 13.29 6.69 -5.70
N LEU A 91 13.60 7.96 -5.41
CA LEU A 91 13.24 9.07 -6.27
C LEU A 91 13.98 9.02 -7.61
N ASP A 92 15.29 8.70 -7.61
CA ASP A 92 16.09 8.57 -8.83
C ASP A 92 15.52 7.49 -9.77
N VAL A 93 15.18 6.36 -9.18
CA VAL A 93 14.45 5.23 -9.77
C VAL A 93 13.13 5.68 -10.43
N LEU A 94 12.28 6.38 -9.67
CA LEU A 94 10.99 6.86 -10.15
C LEU A 94 11.14 7.89 -11.28
N LEU A 95 12.18 8.73 -11.20
CA LEU A 95 12.53 9.67 -12.27
C LEU A 95 12.95 8.93 -13.54
N HIS A 96 13.75 7.87 -13.43
CA HIS A 96 14.09 7.02 -14.57
C HIS A 96 12.84 6.39 -15.20
N LEU A 97 11.97 5.78 -14.41
CA LEU A 97 10.72 5.19 -14.90
C LEU A 97 9.83 6.23 -15.60
N ARG A 98 9.66 7.41 -15.01
CA ARG A 98 8.92 8.53 -15.60
C ARG A 98 9.52 8.97 -16.93
N ASN A 99 10.83 9.14 -16.98
CA ASN A 99 11.54 9.61 -18.17
C ASN A 99 11.48 8.56 -19.30
N ILE A 100 11.65 7.28 -18.98
CA ILE A 100 11.50 6.18 -19.95
C ILE A 100 10.07 6.13 -20.47
N ALA A 101 9.07 6.20 -19.57
CA ALA A 101 7.66 6.15 -19.94
C ALA A 101 7.21 7.33 -20.81
N THR A 102 7.83 8.50 -20.65
CA THR A 102 7.49 9.74 -21.35
C THR A 102 8.45 10.11 -22.47
N ASN A 103 9.35 9.18 -22.86
CA ASN A 103 10.35 9.36 -23.92
C ASN A 103 11.32 10.54 -23.69
N GLN A 104 11.58 10.90 -22.42
CA GLN A 104 12.54 11.94 -22.02
C GLN A 104 13.93 11.33 -21.77
N CYS A 105 14.53 10.73 -22.80
CA CYS A 105 15.74 9.91 -22.64
C CYS A 105 17.05 10.69 -22.44
N GLU A 106 17.12 11.97 -22.79
CA GLU A 106 18.38 12.75 -22.75
C GLU A 106 18.90 12.98 -21.33
N GLY A 107 18.00 13.04 -20.34
CA GLY A 107 18.36 13.19 -18.93
C GLY A 107 18.81 11.90 -18.25
N LEU A 108 18.77 10.75 -18.94
CA LEU A 108 19.13 9.45 -18.39
C LEU A 108 20.64 9.16 -18.51
N PRO A 109 21.21 8.35 -17.59
CA PRO A 109 22.56 7.80 -17.71
C PRO A 109 22.81 7.16 -19.08
N GLN A 110 24.06 7.22 -19.55
CA GLN A 110 24.43 6.77 -20.90
C GLN A 110 24.17 5.27 -21.10
N GLU A 111 24.20 4.49 -20.02
CA GLU A 111 23.95 3.06 -19.99
C GLU A 111 22.47 2.75 -20.23
N ILE A 112 21.56 3.59 -19.70
CA ILE A 112 20.11 3.40 -19.75
C ILE A 112 19.50 4.04 -21.00
N ARG A 113 20.08 5.15 -21.49
CA ARG A 113 19.56 5.92 -22.62
C ARG A 113 19.26 5.09 -23.89
N PRO A 114 20.11 4.13 -24.32
CA PRO A 114 19.81 3.29 -25.47
C PRO A 114 18.57 2.42 -25.28
N PHE A 115 18.31 1.94 -24.06
CA PHE A 115 17.10 1.19 -23.74
C PHE A 115 15.87 2.09 -23.88
N CYS A 116 15.90 3.28 -23.27
CA CYS A 116 14.84 4.29 -23.36
C CYS A 116 14.50 4.66 -24.81
N LEU A 117 15.51 4.98 -25.63
CA LEU A 117 15.32 5.39 -27.03
C LEU A 117 14.68 4.30 -27.91
N ASN A 118 14.72 3.05 -27.48
CA ASN A 118 14.23 1.89 -28.23
C ASN A 118 13.10 1.14 -27.50
N ILE A 119 12.53 1.70 -26.44
CA ILE A 119 11.50 1.03 -25.63
C ILE A 119 10.21 0.77 -26.43
N ASP A 120 9.91 1.63 -27.41
CA ASP A 120 8.77 1.50 -28.33
C ASP A 120 9.07 0.61 -29.56
N ASN A 121 10.29 0.05 -29.64
CA ASN A 121 10.68 -0.87 -30.70
C ASN A 121 11.73 -1.85 -30.19
N CYS A 122 11.27 -2.88 -29.49
CA CYS A 122 12.13 -3.88 -28.85
C CYS A 122 13.06 -4.64 -29.81
N ASN A 123 12.78 -4.65 -31.12
CA ASN A 123 13.69 -5.23 -32.12
C ASN A 123 14.97 -4.43 -32.32
N LYS A 124 15.00 -3.15 -31.93
CA LYS A 124 16.20 -2.30 -31.97
C LYS A 124 17.11 -2.47 -30.76
N GLN A 125 16.67 -3.20 -29.74
CA GLN A 125 17.48 -3.49 -28.55
C GLN A 125 18.65 -4.42 -28.92
N LYS A 126 19.84 -4.10 -28.40
CA LYS A 126 21.05 -4.90 -28.67
C LYS A 126 21.13 -6.07 -27.68
N GLY A 127 21.00 -7.29 -28.19
CA GLY A 127 21.08 -8.52 -27.39
C GLY A 127 19.71 -9.04 -26.93
N SER A 128 19.63 -10.34 -26.68
CA SER A 128 18.38 -11.02 -26.29
C SER A 128 17.83 -10.51 -24.96
N THR A 129 18.69 -10.22 -24.00
CA THR A 129 18.32 -9.78 -22.65
C THR A 129 17.57 -8.45 -22.66
N LEU A 130 18.12 -7.42 -23.31
CA LEU A 130 17.47 -6.11 -23.42
C LEU A 130 16.19 -6.16 -24.26
N LYS A 131 16.18 -7.02 -25.28
CA LYS A 131 14.98 -7.25 -26.09
C LYS A 131 13.87 -7.89 -25.26
N ASN A 132 14.19 -8.90 -24.45
CA ASN A 132 13.24 -9.57 -23.57
C ASN A 132 12.72 -8.61 -22.50
N MET A 133 13.60 -7.84 -21.85
CA MET A 133 13.21 -6.83 -20.89
C MET A 133 12.26 -5.79 -21.51
N CYS A 134 12.59 -5.26 -22.69
CA CYS A 134 11.72 -4.34 -23.43
C CYS A 134 10.35 -4.97 -23.73
N ASN A 135 10.31 -6.20 -24.25
CA ASN A 135 9.07 -6.93 -24.50
C ASN A 135 8.27 -7.12 -23.21
N GLY A 136 8.96 -7.34 -22.08
CA GLY A 136 8.36 -7.44 -20.75
C GLY A 136 7.67 -6.13 -20.34
N PHE A 137 8.35 -4.99 -20.48
CA PHE A 137 7.76 -3.67 -20.22
C PHE A 137 6.60 -3.33 -21.18
N GLU A 138 6.69 -3.70 -22.46
CA GLU A 138 5.60 -3.49 -23.43
C GLU A 138 4.38 -4.37 -23.10
N ALA A 139 4.58 -5.66 -22.87
CA ALA A 139 3.51 -6.61 -22.56
C ALA A 139 2.95 -6.47 -21.14
N GLY A 140 3.75 -5.94 -20.21
CA GLY A 140 3.49 -6.01 -18.79
C GLY A 140 3.73 -7.41 -18.21
N ASP A 141 4.77 -8.10 -18.69
CA ASP A 141 5.15 -9.44 -18.25
C ASP A 141 6.28 -9.38 -17.21
N VAL A 142 5.88 -9.43 -15.93
CA VAL A 142 6.81 -9.42 -14.78
C VAL A 142 7.81 -10.58 -14.87
N SER A 143 7.37 -11.76 -15.29
CA SER A 143 8.25 -12.95 -15.33
C SER A 143 9.35 -12.79 -16.39
N LEU A 144 9.02 -12.18 -17.52
CA LEU A 144 9.99 -11.91 -18.57
C LEU A 144 11.02 -10.83 -18.14
N ILE A 145 10.58 -9.81 -17.39
CA ILE A 145 11.47 -8.78 -16.84
C ILE A 145 12.41 -9.41 -15.81
N VAL A 146 11.87 -10.12 -14.80
CA VAL A 146 12.66 -10.82 -13.77
C VAL A 146 13.66 -11.78 -14.40
N LYS A 147 13.25 -12.55 -15.41
CA LYS A 147 14.17 -13.45 -16.13
C LYS A 147 15.31 -12.68 -16.78
N SER A 148 15.02 -11.53 -17.39
CA SER A 148 16.01 -10.71 -18.09
C SER A 148 17.03 -10.11 -17.12
N GLU A 149 16.60 -9.67 -15.93
CA GLU A 149 17.48 -9.16 -14.88
C GLU A 149 18.41 -10.22 -14.31
N ASN A 150 17.96 -11.48 -14.24
CA ASN A 150 18.76 -12.61 -13.78
C ASN A 150 19.83 -13.10 -14.78
N GLU A 151 19.82 -12.62 -16.03
CA GLU A 151 20.82 -13.00 -17.03
C GLU A 151 22.12 -12.21 -16.80
N GLN A 152 23.22 -12.89 -16.43
CA GLN A 152 24.56 -12.34 -16.08
C GLN A 152 25.22 -11.39 -17.11
N ASN A 153 24.60 -11.13 -18.25
CA ASN A 153 25.10 -10.27 -19.34
C ASN A 153 24.30 -8.97 -19.54
N ALA A 154 23.32 -8.67 -18.67
CA ALA A 154 22.64 -7.38 -18.66
C ALA A 154 23.57 -6.30 -18.09
N ASN A 155 24.53 -5.81 -18.89
CA ASN A 155 25.37 -4.66 -18.51
C ASN A 155 24.59 -3.34 -18.40
N ILE A 156 23.30 -3.34 -18.76
CA ILE A 156 22.37 -2.29 -18.35
C ILE A 156 21.77 -2.80 -17.06
N ASN A 157 22.51 -2.63 -15.96
CA ASN A 157 21.86 -2.59 -14.69
C ASN A 157 20.99 -1.34 -14.75
N LEU A 158 19.71 -1.50 -15.11
CA LEU A 158 18.74 -0.41 -14.96
C LEU A 158 18.71 0.04 -13.49
N ASN A 159 19.26 -0.80 -12.58
CA ASN A 159 19.53 -0.55 -11.18
C ASN A 159 18.44 0.29 -10.57
N VAL A 160 17.22 -0.16 -10.87
CA VAL A 160 16.03 0.44 -10.32
C VAL A 160 15.93 -0.08 -8.87
N TYR A 161 16.22 -1.37 -8.66
CA TYR A 161 16.82 -1.94 -7.45
C TYR A 161 17.62 -3.21 -7.79
N ASP A 162 18.41 -3.76 -6.87
CA ASP A 162 19.13 -5.05 -7.00
C ASP A 162 18.17 -6.27 -6.92
N ASN A 163 16.98 -6.17 -7.50
CA ASN A 163 15.82 -6.94 -7.05
C ASN A 163 15.38 -7.99 -8.06
N THR A 164 15.90 -9.20 -7.88
CA THR A 164 15.36 -10.46 -8.46
C THR A 164 13.94 -10.82 -7.99
N ASN A 165 13.30 -9.95 -7.22
CA ASN A 165 12.01 -10.18 -6.58
C ASN A 165 10.85 -9.70 -7.48
N PRO A 166 9.92 -10.59 -7.87
CA PRO A 166 8.79 -10.24 -8.73
C PRO A 166 7.91 -9.09 -8.22
N ALA A 167 7.84 -8.88 -6.90
CA ALA A 167 7.02 -7.80 -6.34
C ALA A 167 7.63 -6.41 -6.58
N ASP A 168 8.96 -6.30 -6.62
CA ASP A 168 9.68 -5.07 -6.95
C ASP A 168 9.49 -4.72 -8.43
N VAL A 169 9.71 -5.70 -9.31
CA VAL A 169 9.47 -5.56 -10.75
C VAL A 169 8.00 -5.21 -11.04
N GLN A 170 7.06 -5.81 -10.31
CA GLN A 170 5.64 -5.49 -10.47
C GLN A 170 5.33 -4.04 -10.05
N GLU A 171 5.93 -3.55 -8.97
CA GLU A 171 5.84 -2.14 -8.56
C GLU A 171 6.36 -1.21 -9.67
N GLU A 172 7.58 -1.43 -10.15
CA GLU A 172 8.21 -0.60 -11.19
C GLU A 172 7.40 -0.60 -12.50
N LEU A 173 6.96 -1.79 -12.93
CA LEU A 173 6.14 -1.94 -14.11
C LEU A 173 4.81 -1.18 -13.98
N SER A 174 4.18 -1.23 -12.80
CA SER A 174 2.92 -0.53 -12.55
C SER A 174 3.09 0.98 -12.67
N ILE A 175 4.17 1.52 -12.11
CA ILE A 175 4.52 2.94 -12.16
C ILE A 175 4.83 3.36 -13.60
N TYR A 176 5.66 2.59 -14.30
CA TYR A 176 5.97 2.81 -15.72
C TYR A 176 4.69 2.86 -16.57
N LYS A 177 3.77 1.91 -16.39
CA LYS A 177 2.50 1.85 -17.12
C LYS A 177 1.60 3.05 -16.79
N GLY A 178 1.55 3.47 -15.54
CA GLY A 178 0.84 4.68 -15.11
C GLY A 178 1.36 5.94 -15.84
N PHE A 179 2.68 6.16 -15.83
CA PHE A 179 3.29 7.29 -16.55
C PHE A 179 3.10 7.20 -18.07
N LYS A 180 3.30 6.00 -18.66
CA LYS A 180 3.17 5.76 -20.11
C LYS A 180 1.78 6.14 -20.60
N ASN A 181 0.77 5.92 -19.77
CA ASN A 181 -0.62 6.23 -20.08
C ASN A 181 -1.06 7.59 -19.51
N GLY A 182 -0.19 8.59 -19.56
CA GLY A 182 -0.51 9.98 -19.23
C GLY A 182 -0.67 10.27 -17.73
N GLY A 183 -0.03 9.48 -16.86
CA GLY A 183 -0.17 9.62 -15.41
C GLY A 183 -1.47 9.03 -14.87
N SER A 184 -1.92 7.90 -15.44
CA SER A 184 -3.18 7.25 -15.09
C SER A 184 -3.05 6.36 -13.85
N GLN A 185 -3.75 6.74 -12.77
CA GLN A 185 -3.89 5.91 -11.56
C GLN A 185 -4.51 4.54 -11.89
N GLU A 186 -5.61 4.51 -12.64
CA GLU A 186 -6.30 3.27 -13.03
C GLU A 186 -5.37 2.32 -13.79
N THR A 187 -4.52 2.85 -14.67
CA THR A 187 -3.55 2.04 -15.40
C THR A 187 -2.50 1.46 -14.46
N CYS A 188 -2.00 2.25 -13.52
CA CYS A 188 -1.08 1.76 -12.50
C CYS A 188 -1.72 0.63 -11.67
N GLU A 189 -2.94 0.83 -11.18
CA GLU A 189 -3.66 -0.14 -10.33
C GLU A 189 -3.89 -1.48 -11.02
N LYS A 190 -4.14 -1.47 -12.33
CA LYS A 190 -4.28 -2.68 -13.14
C LYS A 190 -3.05 -3.59 -13.08
N TYR A 191 -1.85 -3.01 -13.00
CA TYR A 191 -0.60 -3.77 -12.93
C TYR A 191 -0.15 -4.01 -11.48
N ALA A 192 -0.68 -3.25 -10.52
CA ALA A 192 -0.34 -3.34 -9.08
C ALA A 192 -1.24 -4.31 -8.29
N SER A 193 -2.15 -5.06 -8.94
CA SER A 193 -3.24 -5.80 -8.28
C SER A 193 -2.84 -6.81 -7.20
N ASN A 194 -1.58 -7.27 -7.18
CA ASN A 194 -1.09 -8.26 -6.22
C ASN A 194 -0.11 -7.67 -5.20
N LEU A 195 0.09 -6.35 -5.22
CA LEU A 195 0.97 -5.67 -4.29
C LEU A 195 0.27 -5.47 -2.95
N ILE A 196 1.00 -5.77 -1.88
CA ILE A 196 0.54 -5.73 -0.48
C ILE A 196 1.37 -4.74 0.34
N GLY A 197 0.98 -4.49 1.59
CA GLY A 197 1.71 -3.59 2.49
C GLY A 197 1.75 -2.16 1.96
N LYS A 198 2.88 -1.48 2.15
CA LYS A 198 3.12 -0.12 1.63
C LYS A 198 2.88 0.01 0.12
N ARG A 199 3.20 -1.04 -0.66
CA ARG A 199 3.06 -1.04 -2.12
C ARG A 199 1.60 -0.99 -2.58
N ALA A 200 0.67 -1.41 -1.73
CA ALA A 200 -0.77 -1.35 -2.05
C ALA A 200 -1.29 0.08 -2.26
N TYR A 201 -0.55 1.10 -1.81
CA TYR A 201 -0.91 2.51 -1.93
C TYR A 201 -0.11 3.25 -3.01
N LEU A 202 0.85 2.60 -3.68
CA LEU A 202 1.79 3.29 -4.56
C LEU A 202 1.08 4.10 -5.66
N CYS A 203 0.06 3.52 -6.29
CA CYS A 203 -0.64 4.16 -7.40
C CYS A 203 -1.46 5.36 -6.94
N GLU A 204 -2.07 5.26 -5.75
CA GLU A 204 -2.78 6.35 -5.13
C GLU A 204 -1.81 7.49 -4.80
N VAL A 205 -0.65 7.19 -4.20
CA VAL A 205 0.30 8.23 -3.80
C VAL A 205 0.90 8.94 -5.01
N ILE A 206 1.29 8.20 -6.06
CA ILE A 206 1.97 8.78 -7.24
C ILE A 206 0.99 9.50 -8.17
N PHE A 207 -0.21 8.96 -8.40
CA PHE A 207 -1.10 9.42 -9.47
C PHE A 207 -2.41 10.05 -8.99
N SER A 208 -2.76 9.94 -7.70
CA SER A 208 -3.97 10.58 -7.19
C SER A 208 -3.84 12.10 -7.18
N LYS A 209 -4.98 12.76 -7.40
CA LYS A 209 -5.13 14.21 -7.24
C LYS A 209 -5.40 14.61 -5.79
N SER A 210 -5.62 13.64 -4.90
CA SER A 210 -5.85 13.90 -3.48
C SER A 210 -4.58 14.47 -2.82
N PRO A 211 -4.71 15.45 -1.91
CA PRO A 211 -3.59 15.92 -1.10
C PRO A 211 -2.86 14.76 -0.40
N LEU A 212 -1.52 14.81 -0.30
CA LEU A 212 -0.72 13.75 0.33
C LEU A 212 -1.25 13.38 1.71
N ASN A 213 -1.55 14.38 2.54
CA ASN A 213 -2.02 14.17 3.91
C ASN A 213 -3.29 13.31 3.94
N ASN A 214 -4.22 13.48 2.98
CA ASN A 214 -5.43 12.67 2.94
C ASN A 214 -5.13 11.20 2.60
N ILE A 215 -4.16 10.96 1.73
CA ILE A 215 -3.72 9.61 1.34
C ILE A 215 -2.99 8.95 2.52
N LEU A 216 -2.06 9.67 3.15
CA LEU A 216 -1.35 9.21 4.33
C LEU A 216 -2.32 8.92 5.47
N ASP A 217 -3.25 9.82 5.77
CA ASP A 217 -4.26 9.61 6.82
C ASP A 217 -5.09 8.34 6.55
N SER A 218 -5.46 8.09 5.29
CA SER A 218 -6.18 6.87 4.91
C SER A 218 -5.31 5.61 5.05
N ALA A 219 -4.06 5.66 4.58
CA ALA A 219 -3.13 4.53 4.69
C ALA A 219 -2.82 4.20 6.15
N VAL A 220 -2.58 5.21 6.98
CA VAL A 220 -2.31 5.08 8.41
C VAL A 220 -3.55 4.58 9.17
N GLU A 221 -4.74 5.01 8.79
CA GLU A 221 -6.00 4.46 9.34
C GLU A 221 -6.14 2.96 9.02
N ASP A 222 -5.95 2.56 7.77
CA ASP A 222 -6.02 1.17 7.33
C ASP A 222 -4.96 0.30 8.04
N ILE A 223 -3.74 0.81 8.18
CA ILE A 223 -2.67 0.16 8.95
C ILE A 223 -3.05 0.01 10.43
N ALA A 224 -3.63 1.04 11.05
CA ALA A 224 -4.03 0.97 12.46
C ALA A 224 -5.11 -0.11 12.68
N TYR A 225 -6.06 -0.23 11.76
CA TYR A 225 -7.04 -1.31 11.80
C TYR A 225 -6.41 -2.69 11.61
N PHE A 226 -5.40 -2.81 10.76
CA PHE A 226 -4.63 -4.04 10.62
C PHE A 226 -3.96 -4.43 11.94
N ILE A 227 -3.26 -3.50 12.60
CA ILE A 227 -2.58 -3.74 13.88
C ILE A 227 -3.58 -4.13 14.97
N LEU A 228 -4.73 -3.46 15.05
CA LEU A 228 -5.80 -3.83 15.99
C LEU A 228 -6.34 -5.24 15.73
N SER A 229 -6.52 -5.63 14.46
CA SER A 229 -6.90 -7.00 14.12
C SER A 229 -5.93 -8.03 14.69
N GLU A 230 -4.63 -7.75 14.63
CA GLU A 230 -3.60 -8.66 15.13
C GLU A 230 -3.53 -8.67 16.67
N ASN A 231 -3.54 -7.50 17.30
CA ASN A 231 -3.48 -7.36 18.77
C ASN A 231 -4.66 -8.07 19.46
N TYR A 232 -5.85 -7.97 18.88
CA TYR A 232 -7.08 -8.52 19.44
C TYR A 232 -7.49 -9.86 18.82
N ASN A 233 -6.79 -10.30 17.77
CA ASN A 233 -7.18 -11.46 16.96
C ASN A 233 -8.66 -11.40 16.50
N ASP A 234 -9.13 -10.20 16.11
CA ASP A 234 -10.51 -9.97 15.67
C ASP A 234 -10.54 -9.42 14.24
N LYS A 235 -10.92 -10.30 13.30
CA LYS A 235 -11.01 -9.96 11.87
C LYS A 235 -12.06 -8.90 11.54
N LYS A 236 -12.95 -8.53 12.47
CA LYS A 236 -13.88 -7.39 12.26
C LYS A 236 -13.15 -6.07 12.04
N PHE A 237 -11.93 -5.91 12.58
CA PHE A 237 -11.12 -4.73 12.31
C PHE A 237 -10.65 -4.68 10.85
N CYS A 238 -10.32 -5.83 10.25
CA CYS A 238 -10.00 -5.91 8.82
C CYS A 238 -11.15 -5.42 7.93
N GLU A 239 -12.40 -5.58 8.36
CA GLU A 239 -13.56 -5.12 7.57
C GLU A 239 -13.63 -3.60 7.42
N GLN A 240 -12.99 -2.86 8.34
CA GLN A 240 -12.92 -1.40 8.33
C GLN A 240 -11.85 -0.85 7.38
N ILE A 241 -10.94 -1.68 6.91
CA ILE A 241 -9.88 -1.31 5.99
C ILE A 241 -10.48 -0.98 4.62
N LYS A 242 -10.16 0.21 4.09
CA LYS A 242 -10.70 0.71 2.82
C LYS A 242 -9.91 0.17 1.64
N ASN A 243 -8.58 0.14 1.72
CA ASN A 243 -7.75 -0.39 0.65
C ASN A 243 -7.98 -1.90 0.52
N THR A 244 -8.44 -2.31 -0.66
CA THR A 244 -8.89 -3.68 -0.91
C THR A 244 -7.75 -4.70 -0.80
N ASN A 245 -6.54 -4.38 -1.26
CA ASN A 245 -5.39 -5.28 -1.17
C ASN A 245 -4.94 -5.46 0.28
N VAL A 246 -4.95 -4.37 1.07
CA VAL A 246 -4.64 -4.42 2.51
C VAL A 246 -5.71 -5.21 3.27
N LYS A 247 -6.98 -4.99 2.96
CA LYS A 247 -8.10 -5.71 3.56
C LYS A 247 -8.00 -7.21 3.30
N TYR A 248 -7.74 -7.62 2.05
CA TYR A 248 -7.54 -9.03 1.72
C TYR A 248 -6.33 -9.63 2.45
N GLY A 249 -5.22 -8.88 2.52
CA GLY A 249 -4.07 -9.27 3.33
C GLY A 249 -4.45 -9.53 4.78
N CYS A 250 -5.15 -8.59 5.41
CA CYS A 250 -5.60 -8.67 6.80
C CYS A 250 -6.53 -9.88 7.04
N LEU A 251 -7.45 -10.16 6.12
CA LEU A 251 -8.40 -11.27 6.24
C LEU A 251 -7.76 -12.65 6.00
N SER A 252 -6.64 -12.71 5.28
CA SER A 252 -5.96 -13.96 4.97
C SER A 252 -5.11 -14.49 6.14
N GLU A 253 -5.07 -15.81 6.34
CA GLU A 253 -4.19 -16.46 7.35
C GLU A 253 -2.68 -16.28 7.04
N LEU A 254 -2.33 -15.99 5.78
CA LEU A 254 -0.95 -15.76 5.33
C LEU A 254 -0.51 -14.29 5.41
N GLY A 255 -1.46 -13.34 5.40
CA GLY A 255 -1.16 -11.92 5.28
C GLY A 255 -0.73 -11.24 6.57
N SER A 256 -1.03 -11.81 7.75
CA SER A 256 -0.57 -11.28 9.04
C SER A 256 0.96 -11.28 9.17
N LYS A 257 1.64 -12.30 8.62
CA LYS A 257 3.12 -12.37 8.60
C LYS A 257 3.76 -11.44 7.57
N LEU A 258 3.17 -11.35 6.36
CA LEU A 258 3.76 -10.64 5.23
C LEU A 258 3.65 -9.11 5.34
N TYR A 259 2.63 -8.60 6.05
CA TYR A 259 2.43 -7.16 6.19
C TYR A 259 3.52 -6.48 7.03
N PHE A 260 4.08 -7.20 8.01
CA PHE A 260 5.23 -6.76 8.81
C PHE A 260 6.58 -7.13 8.16
N GLU A 261 6.72 -8.29 7.52
CA GLU A 261 8.00 -8.67 6.90
C GLU A 261 8.38 -7.82 5.66
N PHE A 262 7.42 -7.14 5.01
CA PHE A 262 7.67 -6.31 3.81
C PHE A 262 7.43 -4.80 4.01
N GLY A 263 7.33 -4.34 5.26
CA GLY A 263 7.41 -2.93 5.62
C GLY A 263 6.13 -2.36 6.24
N LEU A 264 5.86 -2.79 7.47
CA LEU A 264 5.86 -1.92 8.65
C LEU A 264 7.01 -2.35 9.56
#